data_AF-A0A2W1B2V2-F1
#
_entry.id   AF-A0A2W1B2V2-F1
#
_cell.length_a   1.000
_cell.length_b   1.000
_cell.length_c   1.000
_cell.angle_alpha   90.00
_cell.angle_beta   90.00
_cell.angle_gamma   90.00
#
_symmetry.space_group_name_H-M   'P 1'
#
loop_
_entity.id
_entity.type
_entity.pdbx_description
1 polymer ?
#
loop_
_entity_poly.entity_id
_entity_poly.type
_entity_poly.pdbx_seq_one_letter_code
_entity_poly.pdbx_strand_id
1 'polypeptide(L)'
;MSLLGITLALILDQVSKYFVENGMTYFQRIDLVGGIFGLRYVRNTGVAFGLFKNQEPWLLAFIAIGIVVAIVAASSFHSSKLSRWESFFVGLIVGGALGNNLVDRLRLGHVVD
;
A
#
# COMPACT_ATOMS: atom_id res chain seq x y z
N MET A 1 -2.71 -16.07 -9.59
CA MET A 1 -2.84 -14.95 -8.63
C MET A 1 -4.31 -14.72 -8.36
N SER A 2 -4.71 -14.57 -7.09
CA SER A 2 -6.12 -14.35 -6.73
C SER A 2 -6.50 -12.88 -6.85
N LEU A 3 -7.49 -12.57 -7.69
CA LEU A 3 -8.06 -11.22 -7.78
C LEU A 3 -8.74 -10.80 -6.47
N LEU A 4 -9.27 -11.76 -5.71
CA LEU A 4 -9.91 -11.48 -4.42
C LEU A 4 -8.95 -10.80 -3.45
N GLY A 5 -7.70 -11.28 -3.36
CA GLY A 5 -6.69 -10.68 -2.50
C GLY A 5 -6.34 -9.25 -2.92
N ILE A 6 -6.20 -9.02 -4.24
CA ILE A 6 -5.89 -7.69 -4.78
C ILE A 6 -7.01 -6.70 -4.44
N THR A 7 -8.25 -7.06 -4.78
CA THR A 7 -9.42 -6.21 -4.57
C THR A 7 -9.66 -5.96 -3.08
N LEU A 8 -9.52 -6.98 -2.23
CA LEU A 8 -9.68 -6.84 -0.79
C LEU A 8 -8.65 -5.86 -0.21
N ALA A 9 -7.37 -6.04 -0.52
CA ALA A 9 -6.31 -5.16 -0.04
C ALA A 9 -6.53 -3.72 -0.50
N LEU A 10 -6.88 -3.51 -1.78
CA LEU A 10 -7.08 -2.18 -2.34
C LEU A 10 -8.28 -1.46 -1.71
N ILE A 11 -9.41 -2.17 -1.52
CA ILE A 11 -10.59 -1.59 -0.87
C ILE A 11 -10.27 -1.24 0.59
N LEU A 12 -9.70 -2.18 1.35
CA LEU A 12 -9.39 -1.93 2.77
C LEU A 12 -8.41 -0.78 2.94
N ASP A 13 -7.37 -0.72 2.11
CA ASP A 13 -6.37 0.35 2.12
C ASP A 13 -7.02 1.72 1.87
N GLN A 14 -7.74 1.86 0.76
CA GLN A 14 -8.29 3.16 0.34
C GLN A 14 -9.44 3.63 1.22
N VAL A 15 -10.28 2.71 1.69
CA VAL A 15 -11.34 3.05 2.66
C VAL A 15 -10.74 3.49 3.99
N SER A 16 -9.71 2.81 4.48
CA SER A 16 -9.05 3.18 5.74
C SER A 16 -8.42 4.58 5.65
N LYS A 17 -7.72 4.86 4.54
CA LYS A 17 -7.12 6.18 4.28
C LYS A 17 -8.18 7.27 4.16
N TYR A 18 -9.28 7.00 3.46
CA TYR A 18 -10.40 7.93 3.36
C TYR A 18 -10.95 8.34 4.74
N PHE A 19 -11.12 7.38 5.66
CA PHE A 19 -11.56 7.69 7.01
C PHE A 19 -10.53 8.51 7.80
N VAL A 20 -9.23 8.23 7.64
CA VAL A 20 -8.16 9.01 8.28
C VAL A 20 -8.16 10.45 7.75
N GLU A 21 -8.17 10.65 6.44
CA GLU A 21 -8.09 11.98 5.83
C GLU A 21 -9.30 12.87 6.13
N ASN A 22 -10.49 12.29 6.27
CA ASN A 22 -11.71 13.05 6.56
C ASN A 22 -12.03 13.13 8.06
N GLY A 23 -11.48 12.22 8.88
CA GLY A 23 -11.77 12.12 10.30
C GLY A 23 -10.67 12.67 11.23
N MET A 24 -9.46 12.91 10.71
CA MET A 24 -8.32 13.35 11.51
C MET A 24 -7.69 14.64 10.97
N THR A 25 -7.16 15.46 11.88
CA THR A 25 -6.29 16.58 11.50
C THR A 25 -4.87 16.08 11.27
N TYR A 26 -4.11 16.75 10.39
CA TYR A 26 -2.74 16.34 10.08
C TYR A 26 -1.87 16.31 11.34
N PHE A 27 -1.07 15.24 11.50
CA PHE A 27 -0.30 14.91 12.71
C PHE A 27 -1.10 14.56 13.98
N GLN A 28 -2.44 14.56 13.93
CA GLN A 28 -3.24 14.07 15.03
C GLN A 28 -2.91 12.62 15.36
N ARG A 29 -2.89 12.31 16.65
CA ARG A 29 -2.80 10.95 17.17
C ARG A 29 -4.04 10.65 18.01
N ILE A 30 -4.70 9.54 17.73
CA ILE A 30 -5.79 8.97 18.52
C ILE A 30 -5.25 7.72 19.20
N ASP A 31 -5.17 7.73 20.52
CA ASP A 31 -4.73 6.57 21.29
C ASP A 31 -5.85 5.53 21.34
N LEU A 32 -5.50 4.28 20.98
CA LEU A 32 -6.41 3.15 20.94
C LEU A 32 -6.21 2.23 22.15
N VAL A 33 -4.96 2.08 22.62
CA VAL A 33 -4.62 1.26 23.79
C VAL A 33 -3.59 1.98 24.65
N GLY A 34 -4.06 2.64 25.71
CA GLY A 34 -3.23 3.11 26.84
C GLY A 34 -1.97 3.89 26.47
N GLY A 35 -1.97 4.62 25.34
CA GLY A 35 -0.78 5.34 24.83
C GLY A 35 0.29 4.47 24.16
N ILE A 36 0.15 3.14 24.15
CA ILE A 36 1.08 2.19 23.52
C ILE A 36 0.79 2.04 22.03
N PHE A 37 -0.50 1.95 21.69
CA PHE A 37 -0.98 1.81 20.33
C PHE A 37 -1.96 2.93 20.00
N GLY A 38 -1.78 3.56 18.85
CA GLY A 38 -2.61 4.66 18.39
C GLY A 38 -2.53 4.84 16.89
N LEU A 39 -3.57 5.44 16.35
CA LEU A 39 -3.65 5.85 14.94
C LEU A 39 -3.08 7.26 14.82
N ARG A 40 -2.12 7.47 13.93
CA ARG A 40 -1.52 8.78 13.69
C ARG A 40 -1.60 9.09 12.20
N TYR A 41 -2.12 10.26 11.85
CA TYR A 41 -2.18 10.67 10.46
C TYR A 41 -0.83 11.29 10.02
N VAL A 42 -0.14 10.61 9.11
CA VAL A 42 1.13 11.02 8.49
C VAL A 42 1.02 10.98 6.96
N ARG A 43 1.79 11.85 6.30
CA ARG A 43 1.95 11.87 4.84
C ARG A 43 3.38 11.48 4.51
N ASN A 44 3.56 10.31 3.94
CA ASN A 44 4.87 9.74 3.66
C ASN A 44 5.26 9.97 2.20
N THR A 45 6.23 10.86 1.97
CA THR A 45 6.77 11.16 0.64
C THR A 45 7.87 10.18 0.20
N GLY A 46 8.38 9.35 1.12
CA GLY A 46 9.45 8.39 0.86
C GLY A 46 8.93 6.95 0.79
N VAL A 47 9.82 6.03 1.14
CA VAL A 47 9.51 4.61 1.39
C VAL A 47 9.79 4.25 2.85
N ALA A 48 9.83 2.96 3.18
CA ALA A 48 10.11 2.49 4.54
C ALA A 48 11.35 3.16 5.17
N PHE A 49 11.26 3.44 6.48
CA PHE A 49 12.31 4.09 7.26
C PHE A 49 12.73 5.49 6.79
N GLY A 50 11.88 6.17 6.00
CA GLY A 50 12.17 7.52 5.50
C GLY A 50 13.20 7.56 4.37
N LEU A 51 13.52 6.41 3.78
CA LEU A 51 14.40 6.33 2.62
C LEU A 51 13.77 7.06 1.41
N PHE A 52 14.61 7.67 0.58
CA PHE A 52 14.22 8.34 -0.66
C PHE A 52 13.17 9.47 -0.52
N LYS A 53 13.00 10.06 0.66
CA LYS A 53 12.02 11.15 0.91
C LYS A 53 12.18 12.42 0.06
N ASN A 54 13.35 12.61 -0.55
CA ASN A 54 13.69 13.76 -1.41
C ASN A 54 13.59 13.42 -2.91
N GLN A 55 13.10 12.22 -3.25
CA GLN A 55 12.90 11.81 -4.64
C GLN A 55 11.50 12.17 -5.10
N GLU A 56 11.34 12.26 -6.41
CA GLU A 56 10.04 12.50 -7.02
C GLU A 56 9.06 11.35 -6.74
N PRO A 57 7.83 11.63 -6.26
CA PRO A 57 6.85 10.59 -5.94
C PRO A 57 6.51 9.66 -7.11
N TRP A 58 6.49 10.21 -8.34
CA TRP A 58 6.23 9.42 -9.55
C TRP A 58 7.34 8.40 -9.81
N LEU A 59 8.61 8.74 -9.53
CA LEU A 59 9.74 7.82 -9.68
C LEU A 59 9.59 6.62 -8.73
N LEU A 60 9.26 6.88 -7.46
CA LEU A 60 9.00 5.84 -6.47
C LEU A 60 7.83 4.95 -6.88
N ALA A 61 6.76 5.55 -7.42
CA ALA A 61 5.61 4.81 -7.94
C ALA A 61 6.02 3.87 -9.09
N PHE A 62 6.77 4.34 -10.10
CA PHE A 62 7.19 3.49 -11.22
C PHE A 62 8.12 2.36 -10.81
N ILE A 63 9.07 2.61 -9.90
CA ILE A 63 9.94 1.55 -9.38
C ILE A 63 9.09 0.45 -8.72
N ALA A 64 8.14 0.85 -7.87
CA ALA A 64 7.27 -0.09 -7.19
C ALA A 64 6.33 -0.83 -8.15
N ILE A 65 5.81 -0.17 -9.19
CA ILE A 65 5.03 -0.80 -10.27
C ILE A 65 5.89 -1.84 -11.00
N GLY A 66 7.16 -1.53 -11.31
CA GLY A 66 8.09 -2.49 -11.91
C GLY A 66 8.27 -3.74 -11.06
N ILE A 67 8.40 -3.58 -9.74
CA ILE A 67 8.46 -4.70 -8.79
C ILE A 67 7.14 -5.50 -8.80
N VAL A 68 5.99 -4.83 -8.82
CA VAL A 68 4.68 -5.50 -8.93
C VAL A 68 4.59 -6.32 -10.21
N VAL A 69 4.96 -5.76 -11.36
CA VAL A 69 4.97 -6.46 -12.65
C VAL A 69 5.87 -7.69 -12.58
N ALA A 70 7.06 -7.59 -11.97
CA ALA A 70 7.96 -8.72 -11.78
C ALA A 70 7.33 -9.83 -10.90
N ILE A 71 6.68 -9.47 -9.79
CA ILE A 71 5.97 -10.41 -8.91
C ILE A 71 4.83 -11.11 -9.67
N VAL A 72 4.02 -10.35 -10.42
CA VAL A 72 2.90 -10.89 -11.20
C VAL A 72 3.40 -11.84 -12.29
N ALA A 73 4.47 -11.47 -12.99
CA ALA A 73 5.10 -12.33 -14.00
C ALA A 73 5.60 -13.63 -13.35
N ALA A 74 6.39 -13.54 -12.28
CA ALA A 74 6.92 -14.70 -11.57
C ALA A 74 5.81 -15.62 -11.04
N SER A 75 4.74 -15.03 -10.47
CA SER A 75 3.55 -15.76 -10.01
C SER A 75 2.82 -16.45 -11.15
N SER A 76 2.76 -15.83 -12.33
CA SER A 76 2.10 -16.40 -13.51
C SER A 76 2.89 -17.58 -14.07
N PHE A 77 4.22 -17.47 -14.14
CA PHE A 77 5.10 -18.57 -14.55
C PHE A 77 5.04 -19.78 -13.60
N HIS A 78 4.76 -19.55 -12.32
CA HIS A 78 4.65 -20.59 -11.29
C HIS A 78 3.19 -20.88 -10.90
N SER A 79 2.22 -20.43 -11.68
CA SER A 79 0.81 -20.42 -11.30
C SER A 79 0.24 -21.82 -11.01
N SER A 80 0.71 -22.86 -11.72
CA SER A 80 0.33 -24.26 -11.49
C SER A 80 0.88 -24.86 -10.18
N LYS A 81 1.82 -24.17 -9.53
CA LYS A 81 2.46 -24.60 -8.27
C LYS A 81 1.94 -23.85 -7.04
N LEU A 82 1.18 -22.76 -7.22
CA LEU A 82 0.66 -21.98 -6.12
C LEU A 82 -0.65 -22.57 -5.61
N SER A 83 -0.71 -22.85 -4.32
CA SER A 83 -1.95 -23.12 -3.60
C SER A 83 -2.89 -21.90 -3.65
N ARG A 84 -4.18 -22.14 -3.35
CA ARG A 84 -5.18 -21.07 -3.28
C ARG A 84 -4.79 -19.97 -2.29
N TRP A 85 -4.21 -20.36 -1.16
CA TRP A 85 -3.76 -19.44 -0.12
C TRP A 85 -2.56 -18.60 -0.57
N GLU A 86 -1.54 -19.21 -1.18
CA GLU A 86 -0.40 -18.47 -1.71
C GLU A 86 -0.84 -17.47 -2.78
N SER A 87 -1.73 -17.88 -3.68
CA SER A 87 -2.31 -16.98 -4.69
C SER A 87 -3.04 -15.80 -4.07
N PHE A 88 -3.70 -16.01 -2.92
CA PHE A 88 -4.40 -14.98 -2.17
C PHE A 88 -3.44 -14.00 -1.50
N PHE A 89 -2.42 -14.49 -0.79
CA PHE A 89 -1.42 -13.65 -0.14
C PHE A 89 -0.58 -12.84 -1.12
N VAL A 90 -0.20 -13.43 -2.28
CA VAL A 90 0.44 -12.66 -3.37
C VAL A 90 -0.50 -11.57 -3.88
N GLY A 91 -1.80 -11.86 -3.97
CA GLY A 91 -2.81 -10.86 -4.31
C GLY A 91 -2.84 -9.70 -3.32
N LEU A 92 -2.77 -9.95 -2.01
CA LEU A 92 -2.72 -8.89 -0.99
C LEU A 92 -1.50 -7.97 -1.17
N ILE A 93 -0.32 -8.53 -1.43
CA ILE A 93 0.92 -7.76 -1.67
C ILE A 93 0.75 -6.85 -2.87
N VAL A 94 0.25 -7.40 -3.99
CA VAL A 94 0.03 -6.63 -5.22
C VAL A 94 -1.02 -5.55 -5.00
N GLY A 95 -2.15 -5.85 -4.35
CA GLY A 95 -3.21 -4.89 -4.06
C GLY A 95 -2.73 -3.71 -3.20
N GLY A 96 -1.97 -3.98 -2.13
CA GLY A 96 -1.39 -2.93 -1.28
C GLY A 96 -0.37 -2.07 -2.02
N ALA A 97 0.46 -2.68 -2.87
CA ALA A 97 1.39 -1.93 -3.71
C ALA A 97 0.65 -1.06 -4.74
N LEU A 98 -0.44 -1.54 -5.34
CA LEU A 98 -1.24 -0.73 -6.27
C LEU A 98 -1.90 0.47 -5.57
N GLY A 99 -2.48 0.28 -4.37
CA GLY A 99 -3.05 1.38 -3.57
C GLY A 99 -2.02 2.47 -3.28
N ASN A 100 -0.90 2.11 -2.65
CA ASN A 100 0.15 3.06 -2.28
C ASN A 100 0.78 3.80 -3.47
N ASN A 101 0.92 3.15 -4.62
CA ASN A 101 1.66 3.73 -5.75
C ASN A 101 0.76 4.41 -6.77
N LEU A 102 -0.30 3.74 -7.23
CA LEU A 102 -1.17 4.27 -8.26
C LEU A 102 -2.16 5.27 -7.69
N VAL A 103 -2.75 4.97 -6.53
CA VAL A 103 -3.80 5.83 -5.97
C VAL A 103 -3.19 6.94 -5.15
N ASP A 104 -2.18 6.65 -4.33
CA ASP A 104 -1.64 7.67 -3.45
C ASP A 104 -0.48 8.44 -4.10
N ARG A 105 0.65 7.80 -4.41
CA ARG A 105 1.84 8.53 -4.92
C ARG A 105 1.60 9.27 -6.23
N LEU A 106 0.94 8.65 -7.22
CA LEU A 106 0.69 9.31 -8.51
C LEU A 106 -0.35 10.43 -8.42
N ARG A 107 -1.33 10.34 -7.52
CA ARG A 107 -2.42 11.33 -7.40
C ARG A 107 -2.14 12.42 -6.37
N LEU A 108 -1.65 12.02 -5.19
CA LEU A 108 -1.46 12.87 -4.00
C LEU A 108 0.00 13.29 -3.80
N GLY A 109 0.96 12.62 -4.45
CA GLY A 109 2.39 12.87 -4.27
C GLY A 109 2.99 12.29 -2.97
N HIS A 110 2.22 11.55 -2.19
CA HIS A 110 2.63 10.91 -0.95
C HIS A 110 1.68 9.76 -0.62
N VAL A 111 2.06 8.90 0.33
CA VAL A 111 1.20 7.85 0.90
C VAL A 111 0.61 8.34 2.22
N VAL A 112 -0.67 8.04 2.46
CA VAL A 112 -1.31 8.29 3.75
C VAL A 112 -0.99 7.14 4.68
N ASP A 113 -0.28 7.43 5.78
CA ASP A 113 0.13 6.48 6.82
C ASP A 113 -0.59 6.78 8.15
#